data_AF-A0A239M3I1-F1
#
_entry.id   AF-A0A239M3I1-F1
#
_cell.length_a   1.000
_cell.length_b   1.000
_cell.length_c   1.000
_cell.angle_alpha   90.00
_cell.angle_beta   90.00
_cell.angle_gamma   90.00
#
_symmetry.space_group_name_H-M   'P 1'
#
loop_
_entity.id
_entity.type
_entity.pdbx_description
1 polymer ?
#
loop_
_entity_poly.entity_id
_entity_poly.type
_entity_poly.pdbx_seq_one_letter_code
_entity_poly.pdbx_strand_id
1 'polypeptide(L)'
;MAGGRMSALSLPIDGAASTEFRAFRARTPLFTVSAGRVLVTLTLPERLNAGDVEFARRLAEQAAAYAVEVERLYRSGRRPSSSSARSPGKGAAA
;
A
#
# COMPACT_ATOMS: atom_id res chain seq x y z
N MET A 1 -15.66 24.17 -5.60
CA MET A 1 -14.42 23.61 -5.03
C MET A 1 -13.52 24.78 -4.65
N ALA A 2 -13.43 25.14 -3.37
CA ALA A 2 -12.51 26.21 -2.97
C ALA A 2 -11.08 25.67 -3.09
N GLY A 3 -10.28 26.27 -3.97
CA GLY A 3 -8.90 25.89 -4.24
C GLY A 3 -7.99 26.22 -3.06
N GLY A 4 -8.00 25.37 -2.03
CA GLY A 4 -7.03 25.41 -0.96
C GLY A 4 -5.65 24.96 -1.45
N ARG A 5 -4.58 25.52 -0.86
CA ARG A 5 -3.20 25.11 -1.16
C ARG A 5 -3.02 23.64 -0.78
N MET A 6 -2.65 22.80 -1.74
CA MET A 6 -2.34 21.40 -1.51
C MET A 6 -0.96 21.28 -0.87
N SER A 7 -0.88 20.68 0.30
CA SER A 7 0.38 20.25 0.90
C SER A 7 0.56 18.75 0.67
N ALA A 8 1.73 18.35 0.19
CA ALA A 8 2.04 16.95 -0.09
C ALA A 8 3.15 16.46 0.86
N LEU A 9 3.00 15.24 1.36
CA LEU A 9 4.00 14.54 2.15
C LEU A 9 4.26 13.19 1.49
N SER A 10 5.52 12.88 1.23
CA SER A 10 5.96 11.56 0.77
C SER A 10 6.92 10.98 1.80
N LEU A 11 6.67 9.73 2.19
CA LEU A 11 7.44 9.05 3.22
C LEU A 11 8.10 7.81 2.60
N PRO A 12 9.43 7.65 2.72
CA PRO A 12 10.06 6.39 2.40
C PRO A 12 9.62 5.33 3.43
N ILE A 13 9.16 4.19 2.94
CA ILE A 13 8.77 3.04 3.76
C ILE A 13 9.89 2.01 3.66
N ASP A 14 10.49 1.66 4.78
CA ASP A 14 11.52 0.63 4.90
C ASP A 14 11.02 -0.55 5.75
N GLY A 15 11.89 -1.54 6.01
CA GLY A 15 11.53 -2.72 6.79
C GLY A 15 11.19 -2.45 8.27
N ALA A 16 11.44 -1.23 8.78
CA ALA A 16 11.07 -0.83 10.13
C ALA A 16 9.73 -0.09 10.19
N ALA A 17 9.11 0.19 9.03
CA ALA A 17 7.81 0.81 8.98
C ALA A 17 6.71 -0.12 9.52
N SER A 18 5.71 0.46 10.17
CA SER A 18 4.56 -0.30 10.66
C SER A 18 3.27 0.49 10.53
N THR A 19 2.15 -0.24 10.47
CA THR A 19 0.80 0.33 10.49
C THR A 19 0.03 -0.24 11.66
N GLU A 20 -0.78 0.61 12.30
CA GLU A 20 -1.58 0.22 13.46
C GLU A 20 -2.99 0.80 13.36
N PHE A 21 -3.99 -0.06 13.56
CA PHE A 21 -5.38 0.33 13.75
C PHE A 21 -5.79 0.12 15.20
N ARG A 22 -6.34 1.17 15.82
CA ARG A 22 -6.91 1.10 17.18
C ARG A 22 -8.38 1.51 17.13
N ALA A 23 -9.25 0.53 17.34
CA ALA A 23 -10.68 0.77 17.54
C ALA A 23 -10.95 1.11 19.01
N PHE A 24 -11.93 1.97 19.23
CA PHE A 24 -12.42 2.34 20.54
C PHE A 24 -13.95 2.26 20.56
N ARG A 25 -14.54 1.88 21.70
CA ARG A 25 -16.01 1.83 21.83
C ARG A 25 -16.66 3.21 21.98
N ALA A 26 -15.96 4.17 22.57
CA ALA A 26 -16.53 5.47 22.96
C ALA A 26 -15.90 6.67 22.24
N ARG A 27 -15.04 6.45 21.23
CA ARG A 27 -14.40 7.52 20.44
C ARG A 27 -14.07 7.04 19.03
N THR A 28 -13.73 7.97 18.14
CA THR A 28 -13.34 7.63 16.76
C THR A 28 -12.09 6.74 16.72
N PRO A 29 -12.02 5.80 15.76
CA PRO A 29 -10.86 4.95 15.61
C PRO A 29 -9.65 5.76 15.14
N LEU A 30 -8.45 5.26 15.47
CA LEU A 30 -7.20 5.81 14.98
C LEU A 30 -6.53 4.81 14.05
N PHE A 31 -6.00 5.32 12.93
CA PHE A 31 -5.11 4.58 12.05
C PHE A 31 -3.79 5.32 11.96
N THR A 32 -2.69 4.63 12.22
CA THR A 32 -1.36 5.22 12.32
C THR A 32 -0.38 4.49 11.42
N VAL A 33 0.45 5.25 10.71
CA VAL A 33 1.60 4.77 9.94
C VAL A 33 2.86 5.35 10.58
N SER A 34 3.82 4.49 10.91
CA SER A 34 5.14 4.89 11.37
C SER A 34 6.21 4.49 10.37
N ALA A 35 7.13 5.41 10.08
CA ALA A 35 8.27 5.17 9.20
C ALA A 35 9.48 5.98 9.72
N GLY A 36 10.45 5.28 10.31
CA GLY A 36 11.59 5.90 10.97
C GLY A 36 11.16 6.85 12.10
N ARG A 37 11.40 8.15 11.92
CA ARG A 37 11.04 9.21 12.89
C ARG A 37 9.73 9.93 12.57
N VAL A 38 9.02 9.50 11.53
CA VAL A 38 7.75 10.11 11.14
C VAL A 38 6.58 9.24 11.57
N LEU A 39 5.58 9.89 12.16
CA LEU A 39 4.31 9.30 12.55
C LEU A 39 3.18 10.05 11.85
N VAL A 40 2.34 9.34 11.11
CA VAL A 40 1.13 9.88 10.50
C VAL A 40 -0.06 9.19 11.10
N THR A 41 -0.92 9.94 11.79
CA THR A 41 -2.17 9.43 12.37
C THR A 41 -3.36 10.10 11.68
N LEU A 42 -4.28 9.29 11.17
CA LEU A 42 -5.56 9.76 10.64
C LEU A 42 -6.54 9.90 11.80
N THR A 43 -7.09 11.10 11.96
CA THR A 43 -8.09 11.43 12.98
C THR A 43 -9.40 11.83 12.32
N LEU A 44 -10.51 11.38 12.90
CA LEU A 44 -11.86 11.75 12.46
C LEU A 44 -12.57 12.57 13.55
N PRO A 45 -13.51 13.45 13.18
CA PRO A 45 -14.30 14.23 14.13
C PRO A 45 -15.11 13.31 15.04
N GLU A 46 -15.42 13.76 16.26
CA GLU A 46 -16.14 12.94 17.26
C GLU A 46 -17.49 12.41 16.75
N ARG A 47 -18.18 13.19 15.90
CA ARG A 47 -19.44 12.80 15.25
C ARG A 47 -19.19 12.51 13.78
N LEU A 48 -19.25 11.23 13.43
CA LEU A 48 -19.11 10.78 12.04
C LEU A 48 -20.38 11.04 11.25
N ASN A 49 -20.22 11.43 9.99
CA ASN A 49 -21.28 11.49 8.99
C ASN A 49 -21.03 10.47 7.86
N ALA A 50 -21.95 10.39 6.90
CA ALA A 50 -21.86 9.45 5.79
C ALA A 50 -20.59 9.61 4.93
N GLY A 51 -20.10 10.85 4.77
CA GLY A 51 -18.88 11.14 4.03
C GLY A 51 -17.63 10.60 4.73
N ASP A 52 -17.58 10.63 6.06
CA ASP A 52 -16.47 10.05 6.83
C ASP A 52 -16.43 8.52 6.68
N VAL A 53 -17.60 7.89 6.68
CA VAL A 53 -17.75 6.44 6.47
C VAL A 53 -17.31 6.06 5.05
N GLU A 54 -17.72 6.84 4.05
CA GLU A 54 -17.32 6.62 2.67
C GLU A 54 -15.81 6.80 2.47
N PHE A 55 -15.22 7.82 3.09
CA PHE A 55 -13.77 8.01 3.11
C PHE A 55 -13.06 6.79 3.68
N ALA A 56 -13.49 6.28 4.84
CA ALA A 56 -12.87 5.12 5.47
C ALA A 56 -12.97 3.85 4.61
N ARG A 57 -14.12 3.63 3.95
CA ARG A 57 -14.29 2.52 3.02
C ARG A 57 -13.34 2.63 1.82
N ARG A 58 -13.29 3.81 1.18
CA ARG A 58 -12.39 4.03 0.03
C ARG A 58 -10.93 3.91 0.42
N LEU A 59 -10.54 4.38 1.60
CA LEU A 59 -9.17 4.21 2.12
C LEU A 59 -8.81 2.71 2.21
N ALA A 60 -9.70 1.89 2.77
CA ALA A 60 -9.48 0.45 2.88
C ALA A 60 -9.38 -0.23 1.50
N GLU A 61 -10.27 0.13 0.56
CA GLU A 61 -10.25 -0.40 -0.80
C GLU A 61 -8.94 -0.08 -1.53
N GLN A 62 -8.48 1.17 -1.47
CA GLN A 62 -7.23 1.59 -2.10
C GLN A 62 -6.00 0.95 -1.43
N ALA A 63 -5.98 0.84 -0.10
CA ALA A 63 -4.90 0.17 0.62
C ALA A 63 -4.83 -1.33 0.27
N ALA A 64 -5.97 -2.01 0.14
CA ALA A 64 -6.02 -3.40 -0.29
C ALA A 64 -5.51 -3.57 -1.74
N ALA A 65 -5.93 -2.70 -2.65
CA ALA A 65 -5.44 -2.70 -4.04
C ALA A 65 -3.92 -2.47 -4.11
N TYR A 66 -3.41 -1.53 -3.32
CA TYR A 66 -1.97 -1.28 -3.18
C TYR A 66 -1.22 -2.53 -2.70
N ALA A 67 -1.73 -3.21 -1.66
CA ALA A 67 -1.10 -4.43 -1.15
C ALA A 67 -1.01 -5.53 -2.21
N VAL A 68 -2.09 -5.78 -2.95
CA VAL A 68 -2.12 -6.76 -4.06
C VAL A 68 -1.04 -6.44 -5.10
N GLU A 69 -0.88 -5.17 -5.46
CA GLU A 69 0.09 -4.75 -6.46
C GLU A 69 1.54 -4.87 -5.96
N VAL A 70 1.80 -4.53 -4.70
CA VAL A 70 3.12 -4.75 -4.06
C VAL A 70 3.48 -6.23 -4.08
N GLU A 71 2.54 -7.12 -3.74
CA GLU A 71 2.78 -8.56 -3.81
C GLU A 71 3.05 -9.04 -5.24
N ARG A 72 2.31 -8.52 -6.22
CA ARG A 72 2.51 -8.84 -7.64
C ARG A 72 3.92 -8.46 -8.08
N LEU A 73 4.37 -7.25 -7.75
CA LEU A 73 5.71 -6.75 -8.05
C LEU A 73 6.79 -7.59 -7.37
N TYR A 74 6.63 -7.89 -6.08
CA TYR A 74 7.54 -8.76 -5.33
C TYR A 74 7.67 -10.14 -5.99
N ARG A 75 6.57 -10.77 -6.40
CA ARG A 75 6.60 -12.06 -7.10
C ARG A 75 7.29 -11.96 -8.47
N SER A 76 7.07 -10.87 -9.20
CA SER A 76 7.66 -10.67 -10.53
C SER A 76 9.19 -10.46 -10.49
N GLY A 77 9.70 -9.77 -9.46
CA GLY A 77 11.14 -9.59 -9.23
C GLY A 77 11.86 -10.86 -8.75
N ARG A 78 11.11 -11.88 -8.32
CA ARG A 78 11.65 -13.19 -7.92
C ARG A 78 11.75 -14.20 -9.07
N ARG A 79 11.34 -13.85 -10.30
CA ARG A 79 11.51 -14.75 -11.44
C ARG A 79 13.02 -14.82 -11.74
N PRO A 80 13.70 -15.96 -11.52
CA PRO A 80 15.06 -16.09 -12.03
C PRO A 80 14.95 -15.93 -13.53
N SER A 81 15.84 -15.15 -14.12
CA SER A 81 16.04 -15.07 -15.55
C SER A 81 16.25 -16.48 -16.09
N SER A 82 15.17 -17.15 -16.50
CA SER A 82 15.23 -18.37 -17.30
C SER A 82 15.57 -17.95 -18.74
N SER A 83 16.70 -17.29 -18.88
CA SER A 83 17.39 -17.01 -20.15
C SER A 83 18.62 -17.90 -20.21
N SER A 84 18.43 -19.21 -20.14
CA SER A 84 19.43 -20.19 -20.62
C SER A 84 18.82 -21.59 -20.67
N ALA A 85 18.17 -21.91 -21.78
CA ALA A 85 18.17 -23.24 -22.39
C ALA A 85 17.52 -23.17 -23.77
N ARG A 86 18.00 -22.24 -24.62
CA ARG A 86 17.84 -22.38 -26.06
C ARG A 86 19.01 -23.27 -26.50
N SER A 87 18.79 -24.58 -26.57
CA SER A 87 19.63 -25.46 -27.40
C SER A 87 18.88 -25.75 -28.69
N PRO A 88 19.21 -25.07 -29.81
CA PRO A 88 18.85 -25.57 -31.12
C PRO A 88 19.88 -26.64 -31.49
N GLY A 89 19.57 -27.90 -31.15
CA GLY A 89 20.29 -29.06 -31.65
C GLY A 89 20.02 -29.25 -33.14
N LYS A 90 20.83 -28.57 -33.94
CA LYS A 90 21.01 -28.70 -35.40
C LYS A 90 21.28 -30.18 -35.76
N GLY A 91 20.60 -30.68 -36.80
CA GLY A 91 20.51 -32.11 -37.14
C GLY A 91 21.75 -32.77 -37.74
N ALA A 92 21.63 -34.07 -38.05
CA ALA A 92 22.37 -34.80 -39.08
C ALA A 92 21.69 -36.16 -39.36
N ALA A 93 21.76 -36.57 -40.62
CA ALA A 93 21.13 -37.72 -41.26
C ALA A 93 21.77 -39.09 -40.94
N ALA A 94 21.01 -40.17 -41.15
CA ALA A 94 21.34 -41.33 -42.00
C ALA A 94 20.14 -42.29 -42.05
#